data_AF-A0A9E2CFC1-F1
#
_entry.id   AF-A0A9E2CFC1-F1
#
_cell.length_a   1.000
_cell.length_b   1.000
_cell.length_c   1.000
_cell.angle_alpha   90.00
_cell.angle_beta   90.00
_cell.angle_gamma   90.00
#
_symmetry.space_group_name_H-M   'P 1'
#
loop_
_entity.id
_entity.type
_entity.pdbx_description
1 polymer ?
#
loop_
_entity_poly.entity_id
_entity_poly.type
_entity_poly.pdbx_seq_one_letter_code
_entity_poly.pdbx_strand_id
1 'polypeptide(L)' 'MSASATAQVLLKDFDLLPLDRQRMVLEFVHFLANAGTPPGTPGKNLLRFVGVLDEQEARAMSEAVARECERVDTSEW' A
#
# COMPACT_ATOMS: atom_id res chain seq x y z
N MET A 1 11.06 -11.38 29.13
CA MET A 1 10.31 -10.15 28.82
C MET A 1 8.84 -10.53 28.75
N SER A 2 7.97 -9.93 29.55
CA SER A 2 6.52 -10.17 29.42
C SER A 2 6.02 -9.50 28.14
N ALA A 3 5.12 -10.15 27.42
CA ALA A 3 4.43 -9.52 26.31
C ALA A 3 3.60 -8.33 26.82
N SER A 4 3.43 -7.28 26.00
CA SER A 4 2.59 -6.13 26.33
C SER A 4 1.11 -6.49 26.32
N ALA A 5 0.28 -5.68 26.99
CA ALA A 5 -1.19 -5.81 26.93
C ALA A 5 -1.70 -5.88 25.47
N THR A 6 -1.13 -5.05 24.59
CA THR A 6 -1.45 -5.03 23.16
C THR A 6 -1.08 -6.35 22.46
N ALA A 7 0.06 -6.95 22.80
CA ALA A 7 0.48 -8.21 22.21
C ALA A 7 -0.46 -9.38 22.62
N GLN A 8 -0.98 -9.37 23.85
CA GLN A 8 -1.97 -10.38 24.26
C GLN A 8 -3.29 -10.25 23.50
N VAL A 9 -3.79 -9.02 23.29
CA VAL A 9 -5.02 -8.79 22.51
C VAL A 9 -4.82 -9.20 21.06
N LEU A 10 -3.68 -8.83 20.44
CA LEU A 10 -3.34 -9.23 19.09
C LEU A 10 -3.38 -10.76 18.92
N LEU A 11 -2.75 -11.52 19.83
CA LEU A 11 -2.73 -12.98 19.76
C LEU A 11 -4.14 -13.57 19.87
N LYS A 12 -4.97 -13.05 20.77
CA LYS A 12 -6.36 -13.49 20.94
C LYS A 12 -7.16 -13.31 19.64
N ASP A 13 -7.00 -12.17 18.97
CA ASP A 13 -7.74 -11.89 17.74
C ASP A 13 -7.13 -12.63 16.54
N PHE A 14 -5.81 -12.81 16.52
CA PHE A 14 -5.07 -13.49 15.46
C PHE A 14 -5.49 -14.96 15.31
N ASP A 15 -5.69 -15.67 16.42
CA ASP A 15 -6.09 -17.09 16.40
C ASP A 15 -7.52 -17.30 15.85
N LEU A 16 -8.34 -16.25 15.81
CA LEU A 16 -9.70 -16.29 15.23
C LEU A 16 -9.71 -16.06 13.72
N LEU A 17 -8.60 -15.56 13.15
CA LEU A 17 -8.51 -15.24 11.74
C LEU A 17 -8.31 -16.52 10.90
N PRO A 18 -8.89 -16.58 9.69
CA PRO A 18 -8.53 -17.60 8.72
C PRO A 18 -7.06 -17.43 8.28
N LEU A 19 -6.46 -18.53 7.81
CA LEU A 19 -5.01 -18.63 7.58
C LEU A 19 -4.44 -17.57 6.62
N ASP A 20 -5.21 -17.17 5.60
CA ASP A 20 -4.84 -16.10 4.67
C ASP A 20 -4.71 -14.75 5.37
N ARG A 21 -5.63 -14.44 6.30
CA ARG A 21 -5.61 -13.22 7.10
C ARG A 21 -4.51 -13.25 8.16
N GLN A 22 -4.25 -14.40 8.76
CA GLN A 22 -3.10 -14.59 9.66
C GLN A 22 -1.78 -14.27 8.96
N ARG A 23 -1.58 -14.78 7.73
CA ARG A 23 -0.38 -14.46 6.93
C ARG A 23 -0.23 -12.97 6.66
N MET A 24 -1.32 -12.30 6.28
CA MET A 24 -1.33 -10.86 6.04
C MET A 24 -0.94 -10.06 7.28
N VAL A 25 -1.47 -10.42 8.45
CA VAL A 25 -1.10 -9.75 9.71
C VAL A 25 0.37 -9.96 10.03
N LEU A 26 0.90 -11.18 9.85
CA LEU A 26 2.31 -11.47 10.08
C LEU A 26 3.23 -10.65 9.15
N GLU A 27 2.90 -10.58 7.85
CA GLU A 27 3.61 -9.77 6.87
C GLU A 27 3.61 -8.29 7.27
N PHE A 28 2.47 -7.78 7.73
CA PHE A 28 2.34 -6.39 8.15
C PHE A 28 3.13 -6.07 9.43
N VAL A 29 3.11 -6.97 10.42
CA VAL A 29 3.93 -6.81 11.64
C VAL A 29 5.42 -6.80 11.29
N HIS A 30 5.88 -7.71 10.42
CA HIS A 30 7.26 -7.70 9.92
C HIS A 30 7.60 -6.40 9.18
N PHE A 31 6.69 -5.91 8.37
CA PHE A 31 6.84 -4.63 7.67
C PHE A 31 7.04 -3.47 8.65
N LEU A 32 6.19 -3.36 9.67
CA LEU A 32 6.27 -2.32 10.70
C LEU A 32 7.55 -2.43 11.54
N ALA A 33 7.93 -3.64 11.93
CA ALA A 33 9.13 -3.89 12.72
C ALA A 33 10.43 -3.52 11.97
N ASN A 34 10.44 -3.65 10.65
CA ASN A 34 11.58 -3.34 9.78
C ASN A 34 11.56 -1.89 9.24
N ALA A 35 11.08 -0.93 10.05
CA ALA A 35 11.01 0.51 9.80
C ALA A 35 9.75 1.05 9.09
N GLY A 36 8.72 0.24 8.86
CA GLY A 36 7.39 0.70 8.41
C GLY A 36 7.37 1.44 7.07
N THR A 37 8.48 1.40 6.34
CA THR A 37 8.64 2.00 5.03
C THR A 37 9.16 0.91 4.12
N PRO A 38 8.42 0.54 3.06
CA PRO A 38 8.96 -0.42 2.10
C PRO A 38 10.22 0.22 1.52
N PRO A 39 11.27 -0.56 1.23
CA PRO A 39 12.38 0.00 0.46
C PRO A 39 11.79 0.60 -0.83
N GLY A 40 11.93 1.91 -1.00
CA GLY A 40 11.51 2.58 -2.21
C GLY A 40 12.22 1.95 -3.41
N THR A 41 11.60 2.00 -4.59
CA THR A 41 12.29 1.55 -5.80
C THR A 41 13.39 2.56 -6.14
N PRO A 42 14.67 2.16 -6.25
CA PRO A 42 15.73 3.09 -6.64
C PRO A 42 15.41 3.77 -7.97
N GLY A 43 15.59 5.09 -8.08
CA GLY A 43 15.23 5.85 -9.28
C GLY A 43 15.86 5.30 -10.57
N LYS A 44 17.09 4.77 -10.49
CA LYS A 44 17.76 4.09 -11.62
C LYS A 44 16.95 2.92 -12.19
N ASN A 45 16.17 2.21 -11.36
CA ASN A 45 15.34 1.10 -11.79
C ASN A 45 14.07 1.57 -12.51
N LEU A 46 13.68 2.84 -12.34
CA LEU A 46 12.52 3.45 -13.00
C LEU A 46 12.86 3.97 -14.40
N LEU A 47 14.15 4.09 -14.75
CA LEU A 47 14.57 4.59 -16.07
C LEU A 47 14.05 3.74 -17.23
N ARG A 48 13.77 2.46 -17.01
CA ARG A 48 13.14 1.57 -18.00
C ARG A 48 11.76 2.04 -18.47
N PHE A 49 11.11 2.92 -17.73
CA PHE A 49 9.79 3.47 -18.05
C PHE A 49 9.85 4.80 -18.80
N VAL A 50 11.05 5.37 -19.00
CA VAL A 50 11.22 6.62 -19.73
C VAL A 50 10.82 6.41 -21.18
N GLY A 51 9.88 7.23 -21.65
CA GLY A 51 9.38 7.17 -23.03
C GLY A 51 8.50 5.95 -23.33
N VAL A 52 8.01 5.23 -22.32
CA VAL A 52 7.06 4.12 -22.52
C VAL A 52 5.69 4.63 -22.94
N LEU A 53 5.28 5.82 -22.50
CA LEU A 53 4.04 6.44 -22.93
C LEU A 53 4.27 7.24 -24.20
N ASP A 54 3.50 6.94 -25.23
CA ASP A 54 3.38 7.81 -26.38
C ASP A 54 2.50 9.05 -26.05
N GLU A 55 2.43 9.98 -27.00
CA GLU A 55 1.71 11.23 -26.82
C GLU A 55 0.18 11.03 -26.65
N GLN A 56 -0.38 9.98 -27.26
CA GLN A 56 -1.79 9.67 -27.14
C GLN A 56 -2.09 9.05 -25.78
N GLU A 57 -1.28 8.10 -25.33
CA GLU A 57 -1.38 7.46 -24.02
C GLU A 57 -1.21 8.48 -22.89
N ALA A 58 -0.23 9.38 -23.03
CA ALA A 58 -0.03 10.47 -22.08
C ALA A 58 -1.26 11.39 -22.00
N ARG A 59 -1.83 11.79 -23.15
CA ARG A 59 -3.06 12.59 -23.18
C ARG A 59 -4.24 11.88 -22.52
N ALA A 60 -4.46 10.61 -22.86
CA ALA A 60 -5.56 9.82 -22.30
C ALA A 60 -5.46 9.72 -20.77
N MET A 61 -4.25 9.51 -20.25
CA MET A 61 -3.99 9.49 -18.81
C MET A 61 -4.25 10.85 -18.15
N SER A 62 -3.76 11.95 -18.73
CA SER A 62 -3.99 13.31 -18.22
C SER A 62 -5.48 13.66 -18.16
N GLU A 63 -6.24 13.30 -19.19
CA GLU A 63 -7.68 13.54 -19.20
C GLU A 63 -8.43 12.71 -18.16
N ALA A 64 -8.04 11.44 -17.95
CA ALA A 64 -8.63 10.60 -16.93
C ALA A 64 -8.41 11.18 -15.52
N VAL A 65 -7.18 11.62 -15.23
CA VAL A 65 -6.84 12.28 -13.95
C VAL A 65 -7.68 13.53 -13.73
N ALA A 66 -7.82 14.40 -14.74
CA ALA A 66 -8.60 15.63 -14.63
C ALA A 66 -10.11 15.36 -14.44
N ARG A 67 -10.64 14.30 -15.06
CA ARG A 67 -12.06 13.94 -14.94
C ARG A 67 -12.40 13.28 -13.60
N GLU A 68 -11.53 12.41 -13.11
CA GLU A 68 -11.90 11.42 -12.07
C GLU A 68 -11.07 11.53 -10.78
N CYS A 69 -9.82 12.00 -10.85
CA CYS A 69 -8.94 12.07 -9.67
C CYS A 69 -8.86 13.47 -9.04
N GLU A 70 -8.95 14.53 -9.85
CA GLU A 70 -8.86 15.92 -9.36
C GLU A 70 -10.21 16.49 -8.90
N ARG A 71 -11.31 15.79 -9.21
CA ARG A 71 -12.65 16.13 -8.73
C ARG A 71 -12.91 15.44 -7.41
N VAL A 72 -12.76 16.18 -6.32
CA VAL A 72 -13.20 15.74 -5.00
C VAL A 72 -14.70 16.00 -4.91
N ASP A 73 -15.50 14.94 -4.97
CA ASP A 73 -16.92 15.02 -4.62
C ASP A 73 -17.04 15.11 -3.08
N THR A 74 -17.45 16.29 -2.59
CA THR A 74 -17.62 16.54 -1.16
C THR A 74 -18.82 15.81 -0.55
N SER A 75 -19.65 15.16 -1.35
CA SER A 75 -20.85 14.42 -0.93
C SER A 75 -20.69 12.90 -0.92
N GLU A 76 -19.56 12.38 -1.39
CA GLU A 76 -19.24 10.94 -1.43
C GLU A 76 -18.51 10.43 -0.16
N TRP A 77 -18.41 11.25 0.89
CA TRP A 77 -17.77 10.92 2.18
C TRP A 77 -18.75 10.97 3.37
#